data_AF-A0A957KRC7-F1
#
_entry.id   AF-A0A957KRC7-F1
#
_cell.length_a   1.000
_cell.length_b   1.000
_cell.length_c   1.000
_cell.angle_alpha   90.00
_cell.angle_beta   90.00
_cell.angle_gamma   90.00
#
_symmetry.space_group_name_H-M   'P 1'
#
loop_
_entity.id
_entity.type
_entity.pdbx_description
1 polymer ?
#
loop_
_entity_poly.entity_id
_entity_poly.type
_entity_poly.pdbx_seq_one_letter_code
_entity_poly.pdbx_strand_id
1 'polypeptide(L)'
;MNARERVLAAINHREPDGIPVDIGSTPSSGISAIAHYNLKHYIGRPDWPTQVYDVVQQIAQPGDEMLDRFGIDVIDIGRAFDDRP
;
A
#
# COMPACT_ATOMS: atom_id res chain seq x y z
N MET A 1 1.27 -18.06 8.12
CA MET A 1 1.58 -16.90 8.98
C MET A 1 0.62 -15.79 8.61
N ASN A 2 0.28 -14.88 9.52
CA ASN A 2 -0.38 -13.62 9.14
C ASN A 2 0.65 -12.57 8.65
N ALA A 3 0.18 -11.45 8.13
CA ALA A 3 1.05 -10.37 7.61
C ALA A 3 2.13 -9.94 8.62
N ARG A 4 1.72 -9.70 9.88
CA ARG A 4 2.64 -9.30 10.96
C ARG A 4 3.68 -10.39 11.25
N GLU A 5 3.27 -11.65 11.32
CA GLU A 5 4.16 -12.78 11.54
C GLU A 5 5.15 -12.96 10.39
N ARG A 6 4.71 -12.80 9.13
CA ARG A 6 5.53 -12.87 7.93
C ARG A 6 6.65 -11.82 7.94
N VAL A 7 6.30 -10.56 8.22
CA VAL A 7 7.25 -9.45 8.33
C VAL A 7 8.25 -9.69 9.47
N LEU A 8 7.77 -10.09 10.64
CA LEU A 8 8.65 -10.35 11.78
C LEU A 8 9.56 -11.55 11.55
N ALA A 9 9.11 -12.60 10.87
CA ALA A 9 9.96 -13.74 10.51
C ALA A 9 11.11 -13.28 9.59
N ALA A 10 10.80 -12.51 8.54
CA ALA A 10 11.79 -11.98 7.61
C ALA A 10 12.84 -11.08 8.30
N ILE A 11 12.40 -10.14 9.15
CA ILE A 11 13.31 -9.27 9.94
C ILE A 11 14.22 -10.08 10.86
N ASN A 12 13.71 -11.19 11.42
CA ASN A 12 14.48 -12.08 12.29
C ASN A 12 15.31 -13.12 11.52
N HIS A 13 15.47 -12.96 10.20
CA HIS A 13 16.20 -13.89 9.34
C HIS A 13 15.70 -15.35 9.43
N ARG A 14 14.39 -15.52 9.63
CA ARG A 14 13.70 -16.82 9.58
C ARG A 14 12.91 -16.89 8.28
N GLU A 15 12.86 -18.07 7.66
CA GLU A 15 12.12 -18.28 6.41
C GLU A 15 10.61 -18.02 6.65
N PRO A 16 10.03 -16.97 6.04
CA PRO A 16 8.61 -16.68 6.14
C PRO A 16 7.79 -17.60 5.20
N ASP A 17 6.46 -17.58 5.32
CA ASP A 17 5.56 -18.30 4.42
C ASP A 17 5.41 -17.65 3.02
N GLY A 18 6.07 -16.51 2.79
CA GLY A 18 6.10 -15.76 1.54
C GLY A 18 6.93 -14.49 1.66
N ILE A 19 7.22 -13.85 0.52
CA ILE A 19 7.96 -12.58 0.49
C ILE A 19 7.08 -11.48 1.10
N PRO A 20 7.54 -10.74 2.13
CA PRO A 20 6.81 -9.59 2.62
C PRO A 20 6.64 -8.51 1.54
N VAL A 21 5.44 -7.95 1.40
CA VAL A 21 5.12 -6.95 0.37
C VAL A 21 4.70 -5.63 1.01
N ASP A 22 5.25 -4.53 0.49
CA ASP A 22 4.94 -3.15 0.88
C ASP A 22 4.51 -2.32 -0.34
N ILE A 23 3.45 -1.52 -0.16
CA ILE A 23 3.10 -0.40 -1.03
C ILE A 23 2.47 0.71 -0.18
N GLY A 24 3.26 1.76 0.08
CA GLY A 24 2.78 2.94 0.81
C GLY A 24 2.75 2.81 2.33
N SER A 25 3.59 1.95 2.95
CA SER A 25 3.85 2.04 4.40
C SER A 25 4.77 3.20 4.80
N THR A 26 5.44 3.82 3.82
CA THR A 26 6.25 5.03 4.00
C THR A 26 6.05 5.97 2.81
N PRO A 27 6.35 7.28 2.95
CA PRO A 27 6.32 8.21 1.81
C PRO A 27 7.20 7.78 0.64
N SER A 28 8.31 7.10 0.91
CA SER A 28 9.23 6.60 -0.13
C SER A 28 8.80 5.30 -0.80
N SER A 29 7.88 4.54 -0.20
CA SER A 29 7.39 3.27 -0.76
C SER A 29 5.98 3.38 -1.37
N GLY A 30 5.48 4.61 -1.51
CA GLY A 30 4.18 4.89 -2.11
C GLY A 30 4.14 4.68 -3.63
N ILE A 31 2.96 4.90 -4.20
CA ILE A 31 2.69 4.81 -5.64
C ILE A 31 2.35 6.19 -6.20
N SER A 32 2.91 6.55 -7.36
CA SER A 32 2.55 7.83 -7.97
C SER A 32 1.07 7.87 -8.35
N ALA A 33 0.46 9.06 -8.31
CA ALA A 33 -0.95 9.25 -8.64
C ALA A 33 -1.29 8.73 -10.05
N ILE A 34 -0.37 8.92 -11.01
CA ILE A 34 -0.52 8.45 -12.39
C ILE A 34 -0.46 6.92 -12.45
N ALA A 35 0.51 6.30 -11.76
CA ALA A 35 0.63 4.84 -11.72
C ALA A 35 -0.59 4.21 -11.02
N HIS A 36 -1.05 4.80 -9.92
CA HIS A 36 -2.26 4.37 -9.22
C HIS A 36 -3.49 4.46 -10.12
N TYR A 37 -3.67 5.57 -10.83
CA TYR A 37 -4.76 5.75 -11.80
C TYR A 37 -4.73 4.68 -12.89
N ASN A 38 -3.57 4.43 -13.49
CA ASN A 38 -3.43 3.43 -14.55
C ASN A 38 -3.67 2.01 -14.01
N LEU A 39 -3.14 1.70 -12.82
CA LEU A 39 -3.30 0.39 -12.18
C LEU A 39 -4.77 0.09 -11.91
N LYS A 40 -5.51 1.02 -11.29
CA LYS A 40 -6.92 0.80 -10.97
C LYS A 40 -7.77 0.60 -12.24
N HIS A 41 -7.47 1.28 -13.35
CA HIS A 41 -8.14 1.05 -14.63
C HIS A 41 -7.82 -0.32 -15.21
N TYR A 42 -6.53 -0.70 -15.18
CA TYR A 42 -6.06 -1.99 -15.69
C TYR A 42 -6.71 -3.18 -14.95
N ILE A 43 -6.87 -3.08 -13.63
CA ILE A 43 -7.45 -4.15 -12.81
C ILE A 43 -8.98 -4.12 -12.73
N GLY A 44 -9.63 -3.27 -13.54
CA GLY A 44 -11.09 -3.18 -13.65
C GLY A 44 -11.78 -2.47 -12.48
N ARG A 45 -11.08 -1.59 -11.76
CA ARG A 45 -11.59 -0.77 -10.64
C ARG A 45 -11.43 0.74 -10.90
N PRO A 46 -11.96 1.28 -12.00
CA PRO A 46 -11.86 2.73 -12.28
C PRO A 46 -12.60 3.58 -11.23
N ASP A 47 -13.55 2.98 -10.49
CA ASP A 47 -14.34 3.55 -9.41
C ASP A 47 -13.51 3.89 -8.16
N TRP A 48 -12.38 3.21 -7.93
CA TRP A 48 -11.52 3.49 -6.78
C TRP A 48 -10.93 4.90 -6.84
N PRO A 49 -10.95 5.69 -5.75
CA PRO A 49 -10.39 7.03 -5.75
C PRO A 49 -8.86 6.98 -5.89
N THR A 50 -8.29 7.98 -6.57
CA THR A 50 -6.86 8.27 -6.47
C THR A 50 -6.70 9.44 -5.49
N GLN A 51 -6.57 9.16 -4.19
CA GLN A 51 -6.37 10.17 -3.16
C GLN A 51 -4.87 10.50 -3.08
N VAL A 52 -4.52 11.75 -3.37
CA VAL A 52 -3.13 12.24 -3.30
C VAL A 52 -2.92 12.87 -1.94
N TYR A 53 -2.04 12.28 -1.12
CA TYR A 53 -1.74 12.81 0.22
C TYR A 53 -0.43 13.61 0.23
N ASP A 54 0.58 13.19 -0.55
CA ASP A 54 1.78 14.00 -0.82
C ASP A 54 1.62 14.70 -2.17
N VAL A 55 1.17 15.96 -2.12
CA VAL A 55 0.94 16.79 -3.31
C VAL A 55 2.26 17.16 -4.01
N VAL A 56 3.36 17.29 -3.26
CA VAL A 56 4.66 17.69 -3.81
C VAL A 56 5.26 16.55 -4.62
N GLN A 57 5.19 15.33 -4.09
CA GLN A 57 5.69 14.13 -4.75
C GLN A 57 4.65 13.47 -5.67
N GLN A 58 3.40 13.94 -5.63
CA GLN A 58 2.25 13.35 -6.33
C GLN A 58 2.04 11.88 -6.00
N ILE A 59 2.10 11.54 -4.71
CA ILE A 59 1.94 10.15 -4.23
C ILE A 59 0.50 9.93 -3.82
N ALA A 60 -0.08 8.85 -4.33
CA ALA A 60 -1.39 8.38 -3.95
C ALA A 60 -1.33 7.43 -2.76
N GLN A 61 -2.33 7.51 -1.90
CA GLN A 61 -2.56 6.56 -0.82
C GLN A 61 -3.35 5.36 -1.37
N PRO A 62 -2.78 4.14 -1.41
CA PRO A 62 -3.52 2.96 -1.87
C PRO A 62 -4.67 2.66 -0.92
N GLY A 63 -5.90 2.52 -1.39
CA GLY A 63 -7.06 2.19 -0.54
C GLY A 63 -7.02 0.76 0.02
N ASP A 64 -7.83 0.48 1.05
CA ASP A 64 -7.83 -0.81 1.76
C ASP A 64 -8.14 -1.98 0.82
N GLU A 65 -9.07 -1.83 -0.13
CA GLU A 65 -9.38 -2.90 -1.08
C GLU A 65 -8.23 -3.17 -2.07
N MET A 66 -7.38 -2.17 -2.33
CA MET A 66 -6.16 -2.37 -3.11
C MET A 66 -5.11 -3.14 -2.29
N LEU A 67 -4.92 -2.75 -1.02
CA LEU A 67 -3.98 -3.41 -0.11
C LEU A 67 -4.36 -4.89 0.07
N ASP A 68 -5.64 -5.19 0.29
CA ASP A 68 -6.15 -6.56 0.40
C ASP A 68 -5.93 -7.35 -0.89
N ARG A 69 -6.25 -6.75 -2.04
CA ARG A 69 -6.13 -7.42 -3.34
C ARG A 69 -4.69 -7.82 -3.68
N PHE A 70 -3.71 -7.02 -3.26
CA PHE A 70 -2.29 -7.29 -3.51
C PHE A 70 -1.58 -7.97 -2.34
N GLY A 71 -2.29 -8.28 -1.25
CA GLY A 71 -1.76 -9.00 -0.09
C GLY A 71 -0.65 -8.21 0.62
N ILE A 72 -0.85 -6.90 0.78
CA ILE A 72 0.15 -6.01 1.39
C ILE A 72 0.24 -6.27 2.90
N ASP A 73 1.47 -6.38 3.41
CA ASP A 73 1.70 -6.84 4.78
C ASP A 73 1.80 -5.71 5.81
N VAL A 74 1.98 -4.47 5.33
CA VAL A 74 2.28 -3.30 6.15
C VAL A 74 1.48 -2.09 5.69
N ILE A 75 1.17 -1.22 6.64
CA ILE A 75 0.50 0.05 6.40
C ILE A 75 1.21 1.16 7.15
N ASP A 76 1.16 2.37 6.60
CA ASP A 76 1.55 3.57 7.34
C ASP A 76 0.53 3.83 8.45
N ILE A 77 0.99 4.20 9.64
CA ILE A 77 0.10 4.61 10.74
C ILE A 77 -0.47 6.02 10.50
N GLY A 78 0.27 6.89 9.81
CA GLY A 78 -0.14 8.27 9.49
C GLY A 78 -1.43 8.30 8.68
N ARG A 79 -1.57 7.35 7.75
CA ARG A 79 -2.77 7.07 6.95
C ARG A 79 -4.07 6.99 7.76
N ALA A 80 -4.02 6.54 9.01
CA ALA A 80 -5.20 6.41 9.88
C ALA A 80 -5.74 7.76 10.38
N PHE A 81 -4.97 8.83 10.19
CA PHE A 81 -5.31 10.21 10.55
C PHE A 81 -5.56 11.10 9.33
N ASP A 82 -5.44 10.53 8.12
CA ASP A 82 -5.63 11.23 6.83
C ASP A 82 -6.94 10.79 6.16
N ASP A 83 -8.02 10.91 6.92
CA ASP A 83 -9.39 10.53 6.58
C ASP A 83 -10.21 11.68 5.98
N ARG A 84 -9.56 12.83 5.71
CA ARG A 84 -10.19 14.01 5.12
C ARG A 84 -9.65 14.24 3.69
N PRO A 85 -10.55 14.44 2.71
CA PRO A 85 -10.15 14.72 1.33
C PRO A 85 -9.48 16.09 1.17
#